data_AF-A0A091HF90-F1
#
_entry.id   AF-A0A091HF90-F1
#
_cell.length_a   1.000
_cell.length_b   1.000
_cell.length_c   1.000
_cell.angle_alpha   90.00
_cell.angle_beta   90.00
_cell.angle_gamma   90.00
#
_symmetry.space_group_name_H-M   'P 1'
#
loop_
_entity.id
_entity.type
_entity.pdbx_description
1 polymer ?
#
loop_
_entity_poly.entity_id
_entity_poly.type
_entity_poly.pdbx_seq_one_letter_code
_entity_poly.pdbx_strand_id
1 'polypeptide(L)'
;AWLNEKFAPELLESKPEIIECVVEQLDHMEANLKRAKIGDLKVSVHRMEIERIRYVLSSYLRCRLVKIEKFFPHVLEKEKSRAEGEPSILSPEEFAFAKEYMANTETYLKNVALKHMPPNLQKVSLLKSVPKPNLDSFVFLRVLERQENILVEPEADEQRWYTIDLEEGSQHLIRY
;
A
#
# COMPACT_ATOMS: atom_id res chain seq x y z
N ALA A 1 -7.98 -4.74 4.38
CA ALA A 1 -7.12 -4.12 3.35
C ALA A 1 -6.99 -2.61 3.52
N TRP A 2 -8.03 -1.79 3.28
CA TRP A 2 -7.93 -0.32 3.27
C TRP A 2 -7.27 0.33 4.50
N LEU A 3 -7.74 0.00 5.71
CA LEU A 3 -7.18 0.58 6.93
C LEU A 3 -5.75 0.10 7.18
N ASN A 4 -5.48 -1.20 7.02
CA ASN A 4 -4.12 -1.75 7.17
C ASN A 4 -3.14 -1.05 6.23
N GLU A 5 -3.53 -0.85 4.97
CA GLU A 5 -2.70 -0.11 4.01
C GLU A 5 -2.46 1.33 4.47
N LYS A 6 -3.45 2.00 5.05
CA LYS A 6 -3.30 3.37 5.55
C LYS A 6 -2.34 3.47 6.74
N PHE A 7 -2.28 2.46 7.60
CA PHE A 7 -1.51 2.49 8.85
C PHE A 7 -0.15 1.77 8.76
N ALA A 8 0.06 0.91 7.76
CA ALA A 8 1.34 0.26 7.55
C ALA A 8 2.37 1.21 6.93
N PRO A 9 3.64 1.20 7.38
CA PRO A 9 4.70 2.05 6.83
C PRO A 9 5.24 1.56 5.47
N GLU A 10 5.07 0.28 5.16
CA GLU A 10 5.43 -0.33 3.89
C GLU A 10 4.20 -0.63 3.02
N LEU A 11 4.42 -0.92 1.73
CA LEU A 11 3.38 -1.41 0.84
C LEU A 11 3.00 -2.85 1.21
N LEU A 12 1.72 -3.10 1.46
CA LEU A 12 1.24 -4.43 1.80
C LEU A 12 1.02 -5.31 0.56
N GLU A 13 0.77 -6.59 0.78
CA GLU A 13 0.40 -7.55 -0.26
C GLU A 13 -0.74 -7.05 -1.14
N SER A 14 -0.66 -7.35 -2.44
CA SER A 14 -1.76 -7.08 -3.35
C SER A 14 -2.94 -8.01 -3.04
N LYS A 15 -4.16 -7.48 -3.15
CA LYS A 15 -5.41 -8.23 -2.95
C LYS A 15 -6.30 -8.07 -4.19
N PRO A 16 -5.87 -8.59 -5.36
CA PRO A 16 -6.55 -8.37 -6.64
C PRO A 16 -7.99 -8.90 -6.61
N GLU A 17 -8.21 -10.06 -6.01
CA GLU A 17 -9.52 -10.69 -5.86
C GLU A 17 -10.56 -9.77 -5.19
N ILE A 18 -10.16 -9.05 -4.14
CA ILE A 18 -11.04 -8.11 -3.43
C ILE A 18 -11.35 -6.91 -4.33
N ILE A 19 -10.36 -6.40 -5.06
CA ILE A 19 -10.52 -5.26 -5.97
C ILE A 19 -11.49 -5.64 -7.10
N GLU A 20 -11.24 -6.76 -7.76
CA GLU A 20 -12.05 -7.27 -8.87
C GLU A 20 -13.50 -7.49 -8.43
N CYS A 21 -13.71 -8.16 -7.30
CA CYS A 21 -15.06 -8.40 -6.76
C CYS A 21 -15.79 -7.08 -6.45
N VAL A 22 -15.12 -6.11 -5.82
CA VAL A 22 -15.76 -4.82 -5.51
C VAL A 22 -16.10 -4.05 -6.80
N VAL A 23 -15.23 -4.06 -7.80
CA VAL A 23 -15.50 -3.44 -9.11
C VAL A 23 -16.70 -4.10 -9.78
N GLU A 24 -16.75 -5.42 -9.83
CA GLU A 24 -17.88 -6.17 -10.41
C GLU A 24 -19.20 -5.83 -9.71
N GLN A 25 -19.22 -5.78 -8.37
CA GLN A 25 -20.42 -5.43 -7.61
C GLN A 25 -20.87 -3.99 -7.85
N LEU A 26 -19.93 -3.06 -7.97
CA LEU A 26 -20.22 -1.67 -8.32
C LEU A 26 -20.86 -1.58 -9.72
N ASP A 27 -20.27 -2.25 -10.72
CA ASP A 27 -20.78 -2.26 -12.09
C ASP A 27 -22.18 -2.88 -12.17
N HIS A 28 -22.40 -3.99 -11.47
CA HIS A 28 -23.70 -4.65 -11.42
C HIS A 28 -24.77 -3.76 -10.79
N MET A 29 -24.47 -3.12 -9.65
CA MET A 29 -25.42 -2.21 -8.99
C MET A 29 -25.70 -0.98 -9.85
N GLU A 30 -24.68 -0.41 -10.49
CA GLU A 30 -24.82 0.75 -11.36
C GLU A 30 -25.68 0.43 -12.60
N ALA A 31 -25.54 -0.77 -13.17
CA ALA A 31 -26.42 -1.25 -14.24
C ALA A 31 -27.87 -1.44 -13.77
N ASN A 32 -28.08 -1.96 -12.55
CA ASN A 32 -29.41 -2.10 -11.96
C ASN A 32 -30.08 -0.75 -11.74
N LEU A 33 -29.35 0.25 -11.24
CA LEU A 33 -29.89 1.60 -11.01
C LEU A 33 -30.22 2.35 -12.30
N LYS A 34 -29.50 2.09 -13.40
CA LYS A 34 -29.85 2.65 -14.72
C LYS A 34 -31.20 2.19 -15.23
N ARG A 35 -31.66 1.00 -14.81
CA ARG A 35 -32.96 0.42 -15.16
C ARG A 35 -34.07 0.79 -14.17
N ALA A 36 -33.74 1.41 -13.05
CA ALA A 36 -34.70 1.74 -12.00
C ALA A 36 -35.56 2.96 -12.36
N LYS A 37 -36.77 3.02 -11.81
CA LYS A 37 -37.71 4.12 -12.05
C LYS A 37 -37.17 5.43 -11.48
N ILE A 38 -37.15 6.47 -12.31
CA ILE A 38 -36.71 7.82 -11.93
C ILE A 38 -37.64 8.38 -10.83
N GLY A 39 -37.05 8.96 -9.78
CA GLY A 39 -37.77 9.62 -8.69
C GLY A 39 -38.04 8.77 -7.45
N ASP A 40 -37.61 7.50 -7.42
CA ASP A 40 -37.67 6.67 -6.21
C ASP A 40 -36.51 6.99 -5.26
N LEU A 41 -36.82 7.31 -3.99
CA LEU A 41 -35.84 7.53 -2.93
C LEU A 41 -34.86 6.34 -2.78
N LYS A 42 -35.32 5.12 -3.04
CA LYS A 42 -34.46 3.91 -3.01
C LYS A 42 -33.27 4.03 -3.94
N VAL A 43 -33.44 4.64 -5.12
CA VAL A 43 -32.34 4.87 -6.07
C VAL A 43 -31.30 5.80 -5.48
N SER A 44 -31.73 6.87 -4.80
CA SER A 44 -30.82 7.79 -4.13
C SER A 44 -30.04 7.11 -3.00
N VAL A 45 -30.69 6.27 -2.19
CA VAL A 45 -30.02 5.51 -1.12
C VAL A 45 -28.96 4.56 -1.69
N HIS A 46 -29.29 3.80 -2.74
CA HIS A 46 -28.31 2.94 -3.39
C HIS A 46 -27.14 3.71 -4.02
N ARG A 47 -27.40 4.87 -4.65
CA ARG A 47 -26.33 5.74 -5.17
C ARG A 47 -25.40 6.21 -4.05
N MET A 48 -25.94 6.61 -2.90
CA MET A 48 -25.12 7.02 -1.76
C MET A 48 -24.17 5.91 -1.31
N GLU A 49 -24.63 4.66 -1.28
CA GLU A 49 -23.79 3.54 -0.88
C GLU A 49 -22.73 3.19 -1.93
N ILE A 50 -23.07 3.25 -3.23
CA ILE A 50 -22.10 3.12 -4.33
C ILE A 50 -20.97 4.13 -4.18
N GLU A 51 -21.28 5.41 -3.90
CA GLU A 51 -20.24 6.42 -3.73
C GLU A 51 -19.36 6.15 -2.51
N ARG A 52 -19.91 5.62 -1.41
CA ARG A 52 -19.12 5.25 -0.23
C ARG A 52 -18.16 4.10 -0.52
N ILE A 53 -18.63 3.06 -1.21
CA ILE A 53 -17.80 1.91 -1.60
C ILE A 53 -16.72 2.36 -2.59
N ARG A 54 -17.08 3.16 -3.60
CA ARG A 54 -16.15 3.73 -4.58
C ARG A 54 -15.08 4.58 -3.89
N TYR A 55 -15.47 5.42 -2.93
CA TYR A 55 -14.53 6.21 -2.12
C TYR A 55 -13.50 5.33 -1.40
N VAL A 56 -13.94 4.25 -0.74
CA VAL A 56 -13.05 3.33 -0.01
C VAL A 56 -12.08 2.66 -0.97
N LEU A 57 -12.58 2.13 -2.11
CA LEU A 57 -11.74 1.52 -3.14
C LEU A 57 -10.72 2.51 -3.70
N SER A 58 -11.16 3.69 -4.12
CA SER A 58 -10.27 4.73 -4.64
C SER A 58 -9.28 5.23 -3.59
N SER A 59 -9.66 5.30 -2.32
CA SER A 59 -8.73 5.68 -1.24
C SER A 59 -7.67 4.59 -0.99
N TYR A 60 -8.05 3.32 -1.07
CA TYR A 60 -7.13 2.19 -0.95
C TYR A 60 -6.11 2.18 -2.08
N LEU A 61 -6.56 2.23 -3.34
CA LEU A 61 -5.67 2.25 -4.50
C LEU A 61 -4.74 3.47 -4.51
N ARG A 62 -5.24 4.66 -4.15
CA ARG A 62 -4.39 5.86 -4.01
C ARG A 62 -3.33 5.71 -2.93
N CYS A 63 -3.67 5.10 -1.80
CA CYS A 63 -2.70 4.87 -0.71
C CYS A 63 -1.55 3.97 -1.19
N ARG A 64 -1.89 2.91 -1.92
CA ARG A 64 -0.90 2.02 -2.53
C ARG A 64 -0.01 2.74 -3.55
N LEU A 65 -0.59 3.49 -4.48
CA LEU A 65 0.16 4.26 -5.48
C LEU A 65 1.13 5.26 -4.83
N VAL A 66 0.69 5.99 -3.80
CA VAL A 66 1.58 6.92 -3.05
C VAL A 66 2.75 6.18 -2.42
N LYS A 67 2.55 4.97 -1.88
CA LYS A 67 3.66 4.16 -1.34
C LYS A 67 4.58 3.64 -2.44
N ILE A 68 4.02 3.23 -3.58
CA ILE A 68 4.79 2.81 -4.75
C ILE A 68 5.68 3.97 -5.22
N GLU A 69 5.13 5.16 -5.44
CA GLU A 69 5.89 6.35 -5.85
C GLU A 69 6.95 6.74 -4.82
N LYS A 70 6.66 6.59 -3.52
CA LYS A 70 7.61 6.94 -2.46
C LYS A 70 8.80 5.98 -2.38
N PHE A 71 8.59 4.70 -2.68
CA PHE A 71 9.55 3.63 -2.44
C PHE A 71 9.89 2.81 -3.69
N PHE A 72 9.61 3.34 -4.88
CA PHE A 72 9.62 2.59 -6.15
C PHE A 72 10.86 1.71 -6.41
N PRO A 73 12.13 2.10 -6.11
CA PRO A 73 13.26 1.21 -6.36
C PRO A 73 13.23 -0.01 -5.44
N HIS A 74 12.83 0.17 -4.18
CA HIS A 74 12.76 -0.89 -3.18
C HIS A 74 11.58 -1.82 -3.43
N VAL A 75 10.45 -1.27 -3.88
CA VAL A 75 9.28 -2.06 -4.27
C VAL A 75 9.62 -2.96 -5.46
N LEU A 76 10.25 -2.41 -6.51
CA LEU A 76 10.67 -3.19 -7.68
C LEU A 76 11.74 -4.22 -7.35
N GLU A 77 12.70 -3.88 -6.48
CA GLU A 77 13.73 -4.83 -6.05
C GLU A 77 13.14 -5.98 -5.21
N LYS A 78 12.22 -5.68 -4.28
CA LYS A 78 11.50 -6.69 -3.47
C LYS A 78 10.69 -7.64 -4.35
N GLU A 79 10.00 -7.11 -5.36
CA GLU A 79 9.23 -7.90 -6.32
C GLU A 79 10.15 -8.77 -7.20
N LYS A 80 11.33 -8.27 -7.57
CA LYS A 80 12.33 -9.02 -8.36
C LYS A 80 13.00 -10.13 -7.55
N SER A 81 13.25 -9.91 -6.26
CA SER A 81 13.88 -10.89 -5.36
C SER A 81 12.88 -11.85 -4.69
N ARG A 82 11.58 -11.73 -5.00
CA ARG A 82 10.52 -12.55 -4.45
C ARG A 82 10.75 -14.03 -4.75
N ALA A 83 10.58 -14.90 -3.76
CA ALA A 83 10.67 -16.34 -3.96
C ALA A 83 9.45 -16.88 -4.73
N GLU A 84 9.63 -17.99 -5.46
CA GLU A 84 8.53 -18.66 -6.14
C GLU A 84 7.54 -19.22 -5.09
N GLY A 85 6.28 -18.78 -5.15
CA GLY A 85 5.23 -19.16 -4.21
C GLY A 85 4.90 -18.12 -3.14
N GLU A 86 5.71 -17.06 -2.99
CA GLU A 86 5.34 -15.93 -2.12
C GLU A 86 4.29 -15.02 -2.79
N PRO A 87 3.36 -14.45 -2.01
CA PRO A 87 2.35 -13.55 -2.55
C PRO A 87 2.99 -12.27 -3.10
N SER A 88 2.47 -11.80 -4.23
CA SER A 88 2.90 -10.54 -4.84
C SER A 88 2.49 -9.34 -3.99
N ILE A 89 3.40 -8.37 -3.82
CA ILE A 89 3.07 -7.07 -3.24
C ILE A 89 2.47 -6.10 -4.27
N LEU A 90 2.59 -6.40 -5.56
CA LEU A 90 2.08 -5.57 -6.66
C LEU A 90 1.09 -6.34 -7.54
N SER A 91 0.03 -5.67 -7.98
CA SER A 91 -0.72 -6.15 -9.15
C SER A 91 0.12 -6.00 -10.43
N PRO A 92 -0.21 -6.70 -11.53
CA PRO A 92 0.46 -6.51 -12.83
C PRO A 92 0.45 -5.05 -13.31
N GLU A 93 -0.65 -4.34 -13.09
CA GLU A 93 -0.83 -2.92 -13.45
C GLU A 93 0.03 -2.02 -12.57
N GLU A 94 0.07 -2.28 -11.26
CA GLU A 94 0.94 -1.55 -10.32
C GLU A 94 2.42 -1.77 -10.63
N PHE A 95 2.80 -2.98 -11.06
CA PHE A 95 4.16 -3.28 -11.48
C PHE A 95 4.55 -2.56 -12.77
N ALA A 96 3.63 -2.50 -13.75
CA ALA A 96 3.82 -1.70 -14.96
C ALA A 96 4.01 -0.21 -14.62
N PHE A 97 3.15 0.33 -13.76
CA PHE A 97 3.25 1.71 -13.27
C PHE A 97 4.59 1.98 -12.57
N ALA A 98 5.02 1.10 -11.66
CA ALA A 98 6.29 1.26 -10.93
C ALA A 98 7.50 1.28 -11.88
N LYS A 99 7.51 0.41 -12.90
CA LYS A 99 8.57 0.39 -13.92
C LYS A 99 8.60 1.67 -14.74
N GLU A 100 7.45 2.14 -15.20
CA GLU A 100 7.33 3.38 -15.96
C GLU A 100 7.80 4.57 -15.12
N TYR A 101 7.39 4.63 -13.85
CA TYR A 101 7.80 5.67 -12.90
C TYR A 101 9.33 5.69 -12.71
N MET A 102 9.96 4.52 -12.54
CA MET A 102 11.41 4.40 -12.44
C MET A 102 12.11 4.92 -13.70
N ALA A 103 11.69 4.44 -14.87
CA ALA A 103 12.30 4.83 -16.14
C ALA A 103 12.14 6.32 -16.44
N ASN A 104 10.97 6.89 -16.14
CA ASN A 104 10.69 8.32 -16.29
C ASN A 104 11.60 9.15 -15.37
N THR A 105 11.72 8.76 -14.10
CA THR A 105 12.57 9.45 -13.11
C THR A 105 14.04 9.42 -13.52
N GLU A 106 14.56 8.26 -13.95
CA GLU A 106 15.94 8.13 -14.45
C GLU A 106 16.18 9.01 -15.68
N THR A 107 15.24 9.00 -16.63
CA THR A 107 15.31 9.80 -17.86
C THR A 107 15.31 11.28 -17.54
N TYR A 108 14.43 11.73 -16.64
CA TYR A 108 14.34 13.11 -16.21
C TYR A 108 15.65 13.58 -15.55
N LEU A 109 16.15 12.87 -14.54
CA LEU A 109 17.38 13.23 -13.84
C LEU A 109 18.58 13.27 -14.79
N LYS A 110 18.68 12.29 -15.70
CA LYS A 110 19.70 12.25 -16.74
C LYS A 110 19.65 13.49 -17.62
N ASN A 111 18.46 13.87 -18.08
CA ASN A 111 18.28 14.95 -19.05
C ASN A 111 18.44 16.35 -18.45
N VAL A 112 18.03 16.54 -17.20
CA VAL A 112 18.07 17.85 -16.55
C VAL A 112 19.45 18.16 -15.98
N ALA A 113 20.10 17.19 -15.35
CA ALA A 113 21.33 17.46 -14.59
C ALA A 113 22.46 16.46 -14.86
N LEU A 114 22.20 15.15 -14.77
CA LEU A 114 23.29 14.17 -14.67
C LEU A 114 24.16 14.12 -15.93
N LYS A 115 23.59 14.30 -17.13
CA LYS A 115 24.38 14.34 -18.38
C LYS A 115 25.36 15.52 -18.46
N HIS A 116 25.16 16.56 -17.65
CA HIS A 116 26.00 17.75 -17.61
C HIS A 116 27.06 17.70 -16.50
N MET A 117 27.05 16.67 -15.65
CA MET A 117 28.07 16.47 -14.62
C MET A 117 29.38 15.92 -15.22
N PRO A 118 30.51 16.04 -14.50
CA PRO A 118 31.75 15.36 -14.88
C PRO A 118 31.53 13.86 -15.12
N PRO A 119 32.28 13.21 -16.03
CA PRO A 119 32.00 11.84 -16.50
C PRO A 119 31.76 10.80 -15.40
N ASN A 120 32.48 10.90 -14.28
CA ASN A 120 32.40 9.95 -13.17
C ASN A 120 31.21 10.20 -12.22
N LEU A 121 30.45 11.28 -12.41
CA LEU A 121 29.35 11.72 -11.55
C LEU A 121 27.97 11.70 -12.26
N GLN A 122 27.90 11.17 -13.49
CA GLN A 122 26.66 11.17 -14.28
C GLN A 122 25.68 10.03 -13.92
N LYS A 123 26.07 9.12 -13.02
CA LYS A 123 25.24 7.99 -12.60
C LYS A 123 24.83 8.15 -11.15
N VAL A 124 23.53 8.04 -10.88
CA VAL A 124 22.96 8.04 -9.52
C VAL A 124 22.21 6.73 -9.33
N SER A 125 22.51 6.03 -8.22
CA SER A 125 21.77 4.83 -7.85
C SER A 125 20.52 5.22 -7.08
N LEU A 126 19.35 5.08 -7.71
CA LEU A 126 18.07 5.39 -7.07
C LEU A 126 17.79 4.47 -5.88
N LEU A 127 18.22 3.21 -5.94
CA LEU A 127 18.11 2.27 -4.81
C LEU A 127 18.86 2.74 -3.55
N LYS A 128 19.96 3.49 -3.70
CA LYS A 128 20.70 4.08 -2.57
C LYS A 128 20.19 5.46 -2.18
N SER A 129 19.60 6.19 -3.12
CA SER A 129 19.21 7.59 -2.93
C SER A 129 17.79 7.75 -2.40
N VAL A 130 16.89 6.83 -2.75
CA VAL A 130 15.52 6.78 -2.24
C VAL A 130 15.53 6.05 -0.89
N PRO A 131 14.92 6.60 0.17
CA PRO A 131 14.87 5.94 1.47
C PRO A 131 14.02 4.67 1.42
N LYS A 132 14.33 3.69 2.28
CA LYS A 132 13.50 2.50 2.49
C LYS A 132 12.28 2.83 3.37
N PRO A 133 11.20 2.03 3.31
CA PRO A 133 10.17 2.04 4.35
C PRO A 133 10.80 1.82 5.73
N ASN A 134 10.42 2.64 6.71
CA ASN A 134 10.89 2.50 8.09
C ASN A 134 9.99 1.51 8.84
N LEU A 135 10.46 0.26 8.97
CA LEU A 135 9.73 -0.78 9.69
C LEU A 135 9.77 -0.56 11.21
N ASP A 136 10.70 0.23 11.72
CA ASP A 136 10.79 0.57 13.15
C ASP A 136 9.84 1.72 13.57
N SER A 137 8.95 2.14 12.66
CA SER A 137 7.99 3.19 12.98
C SER A 137 6.89 2.68 13.91
N PHE A 138 6.49 3.52 14.87
CA PHE A 138 5.36 3.22 15.75
C PHE A 138 4.04 3.32 15.00
N VAL A 139 3.18 2.33 15.20
CA VAL A 139 1.84 2.26 14.62
C VAL A 139 0.77 2.10 15.70
N PHE A 140 -0.40 2.64 15.43
CA PHE A 140 -1.60 2.29 16.18
C PHE A 140 -2.23 1.05 15.55
N LEU A 141 -2.38 -0.01 16.34
CA LEU A 141 -3.06 -1.21 15.90
C LEU A 141 -4.28 -1.52 16.76
N ARG A 142 -5.27 -2.15 16.13
CA ARG A 142 -6.35 -2.86 16.82
C ARG A 142 -6.23 -4.32 16.40
N VAL A 143 -6.15 -5.19 17.39
CA VAL A 143 -5.98 -6.62 17.18
C VAL A 143 -7.28 -7.18 16.61
N LEU A 144 -7.20 -7.80 15.42
CA LEU A 144 -8.33 -8.47 14.77
C LEU A 144 -8.33 -9.97 15.05
N GLU A 145 -7.16 -10.54 15.25
CA GLU A 145 -6.96 -11.96 15.58
C GLU A 145 -5.94 -12.01 16.71
N ARG A 146 -6.23 -12.79 17.76
CA ARG A 146 -5.35 -12.93 18.92
C ARG A 146 -3.96 -13.38 18.47
N GLN A 147 -2.93 -12.72 18.99
CA GLN A 147 -1.55 -13.07 18.72
C GLN A 147 -0.76 -13.16 20.02
N GLU A 148 -0.06 -14.28 20.23
CA GLU A 148 0.59 -14.60 21.49
C GLU A 148 2.11 -14.42 21.39
N ASN A 149 2.75 -14.21 22.55
CA ASN A 149 4.20 -14.21 22.69
C ASN A 149 4.93 -13.18 21.79
N ILE A 150 4.35 -11.99 21.60
CA ILE A 150 4.98 -10.90 20.85
C ILE A 150 6.13 -10.32 21.67
N LEU A 151 7.33 -10.33 21.09
CA LEU A 151 8.53 -9.74 21.69
C LEU A 151 8.47 -8.21 21.63
N VAL A 152 8.67 -7.55 22.77
CA VAL A 152 8.81 -6.10 22.85
C VAL A 152 10.24 -5.74 23.25
N GLU A 153 10.90 -4.98 22.38
CA GLU A 153 12.27 -4.49 22.56
C GLU A 153 12.25 -3.01 23.02
N PRO A 154 12.42 -2.72 24.32
CA PRO A 154 12.53 -1.34 24.79
C PRO A 154 13.87 -0.70 24.40
N GLU A 155 13.83 0.56 23.95
CA GLU A 155 15.01 1.31 23.50
C GLU A 155 16.05 1.57 24.61
N ALA A 156 15.63 1.59 25.88
CA ALA A 156 16.45 2.08 26.98
C ALA A 156 17.22 1.00 27.76
N ASP A 157 16.88 -0.28 27.60
CA ASP A 157 17.44 -1.36 28.43
C ASP A 157 17.33 -2.70 27.69
N GLU A 158 18.40 -3.11 26.99
CA GLU A 158 18.47 -4.38 26.24
C GLU A 158 18.18 -5.62 27.11
N GLN A 159 18.25 -5.48 28.43
CA GLN A 159 18.01 -6.57 29.40
C GLN A 159 16.53 -6.71 29.79
N ARG A 160 15.63 -5.87 29.26
CA ARG A 160 14.18 -5.90 29.53
C ARG A 160 13.35 -6.29 28.32
N TRP A 161 13.78 -7.33 27.61
CA TRP A 161 12.88 -7.97 26.65
C TRP A 161 11.73 -8.63 27.42
N TYR A 162 10.51 -8.28 27.06
CA TYR A 162 9.31 -8.91 27.60
C TYR A 162 8.40 -9.33 26.46
N THR A 163 7.62 -10.39 26.71
CA THR A 163 6.60 -10.85 25.78
C THR A 163 5.24 -10.32 26.21
N ILE A 164 4.41 -9.98 25.24
CA ILE A 164 3.01 -9.64 25.45
C ILE A 164 2.10 -10.50 24.59
N ASP A 165 0.92 -10.78 25.11
CA ASP A 165 -0.17 -11.34 24.32
C ASP A 165 -1.09 -10.21 23.88
N LEU A 166 -1.38 -10.19 22.58
CA LEU A 166 -2.27 -9.25 21.94
C LEU A 166 -3.66 -9.88 21.88
N GLU A 167 -4.53 -9.50 22.81
CA GLU A 167 -5.92 -9.96 22.88
C GLU A 167 -6.77 -9.42 21.72
N GLU A 168 -7.70 -10.21 21.20
CA GLU A 168 -8.64 -9.75 20.17
C GLU A 168 -9.43 -8.50 20.62
N GLY A 169 -9.52 -7.50 19.75
CA GLY A 169 -10.19 -6.23 20.03
C GLY A 169 -9.38 -5.22 20.84
N SER A 170 -8.25 -5.63 21.45
CA SER A 170 -7.37 -4.71 22.17
C SER A 170 -6.66 -3.72 21.22
N GLN A 171 -6.22 -2.58 21.76
CA GLN A 171 -5.55 -1.51 21.02
C GLN A 171 -4.18 -1.24 21.62
N HIS A 172 -3.17 -1.08 20.76
CA HIS A 172 -1.78 -0.91 21.17
C HIS A 172 -1.08 0.16 20.34
N LEU A 173 -0.05 0.76 20.92
CA LEU A 173 0.94 1.59 20.24
C LEU A 173 2.29 0.85 20.37
N ILE A 174 2.77 0.28 19.26
CA ILE A 174 3.99 -0.53 19.21
C ILE A 174 4.72 -0.27 17.89
N ARG A 175 6.00 -0.63 17.79
CA ARG A 175 6.73 -0.70 16.51
C ARG A 175 6.02 -1.70 15.58
N TYR A 176 5.93 -1.36 14.29
CA TYR A 176 5.33 -2.20 13.24
C TYR A 176 6.08 -3.54 13.11
#